data_AF-A0A0C9TWI9-F1
#
_entry.id   AF-A0A0C9TWI9-F1
#
_cell.length_a   1.000
_cell.length_b   1.000
_cell.length_c   1.000
_cell.angle_alpha   90.00
_cell.angle_beta   90.00
_cell.angle_gamma   90.00
#
_symmetry.space_group_name_H-M   'P 1'
#
loop_
_entity.id
_entity.type
_entity.pdbx_description
1 polymer ?
#
loop_
_entity_poly.entity_id
_entity_poly.type
_entity_poly.pdbx_seq_one_letter_code
_entity_poly.pdbx_strand_id
1 'polypeptide(L)'
;EFAHILKIHSPHAYRHMTRYLPACSERSFREKESHRPSFPMSICARSFQLVANHLEAVSYNGPVALSCDDTKLHAAWRLYYDKEKDGHYLVGAVDEPHFVADPEALCDIIDSAGLELATKLCLWCLQIPLSRSAPIIVSARPIATENDAGTLARWSLDIIGGLHAHNIMVVSSASDGTEVEHASQRIMEESAETTDIYEIKSPGDRITAIKIKVPITYGQPLSHRTFEEKSLAAAFVIFKCDSALSSSVVEMWNTLLEIQKSKPTKISQTHPCFESCISFIINRYPDYVGEIIYLFVHGELIDAYQNRRISHTTWIKMVLRVLYFHDGWCGYLGMAGYRESQYYISREAKDITQRLVHGLIRLVIIYCDYIPGDHPLLLWLHTKEPCKHTFSKLHELVEDFTALDAYYSIPHLHIKQREEVLCLQSPDFKARAQGHCHTYFYTVDVDLQELSTFPTDADIQQAAKEAAGKAQCLLSLLGLNPMQVLQSVKSTSAILPGISSFNRVPSFVNGLSESGLDSELDSDGKSGSEFDDSDGPATEKEGLESLVALTNDESDISVSNEMDDRFIQLMFAVIATNVGDMEAV
;
A
#
# COMPACT_ATOMS: atom_id res chain seq x y z
N GLU A 1 2.11 22.38 22.81
CA GLU A 1 2.19 21.06 22.15
C GLU A 1 3.24 20.16 22.80
N PHE A 2 4.51 20.58 22.88
CA PHE A 2 5.61 19.85 23.54
C PHE A 2 5.27 19.23 24.91
N ALA A 3 4.70 20.01 25.84
CA ALA A 3 4.31 19.52 27.16
C ALA A 3 3.23 18.41 27.11
N HIS A 4 2.36 18.43 26.09
CA HIS A 4 1.32 17.41 25.89
C HIS A 4 1.93 16.14 25.29
N ILE A 5 2.83 16.29 24.32
CA ILE A 5 3.63 15.20 23.75
C ILE A 5 4.39 14.46 24.86
N LEU A 6 5.12 15.20 25.70
CA LEU A 6 5.86 14.60 26.82
C LEU A 6 4.94 13.88 27.81
N LYS A 7 3.76 14.44 28.11
CA LYS A 7 2.74 13.78 28.94
C LYS A 7 2.28 12.46 28.32
N ILE A 8 2.09 12.41 27.00
CA ILE A 8 1.62 11.21 26.29
C ILE A 8 2.71 10.13 26.30
N HIS A 9 3.97 10.47 25.98
CA HIS A 9 5.08 9.52 25.97
C HIS A 9 5.44 8.98 27.36
N SER A 10 5.52 9.88 28.33
CA SER A 10 5.87 9.51 29.69
C SER A 10 5.23 10.47 30.68
N PRO A 11 4.04 10.12 31.21
CA PRO A 11 3.43 10.88 32.29
C PRO A 11 4.37 11.04 33.49
N HIS A 12 5.25 10.05 33.72
CA HIS A 12 6.27 10.14 34.77
C HIS A 12 7.32 11.22 34.48
N ALA A 13 7.92 11.22 33.28
CA ALA A 13 8.90 12.23 32.90
C ALA A 13 8.28 13.63 32.88
N TYR A 14 7.05 13.75 32.39
CA TYR A 14 6.29 14.98 32.42
C TYR A 14 6.09 15.51 33.85
N ARG A 15 5.61 14.67 34.78
CA ARG A 15 5.45 15.03 36.19
C ARG A 15 6.77 15.41 36.86
N HIS A 16 7.89 14.81 36.45
CA HIS A 16 9.20 15.18 36.94
C HIS A 16 9.62 16.56 36.42
N MET A 17 9.48 16.79 35.11
CA MET A 17 9.79 18.06 34.47
C MET A 17 8.98 19.22 35.05
N THR A 18 7.67 19.04 35.29
CA THR A 18 6.79 20.09 35.84
C THR A 18 7.14 20.51 37.27
N ARG A 19 8.01 19.78 37.97
CA ARG A 19 8.54 20.20 39.27
C ARG A 19 9.56 21.34 39.15
N TYR A 20 10.20 21.45 37.99
CA TYR A 20 11.32 22.38 37.76
C TYR A 20 11.02 23.42 36.68
N LEU A 21 10.15 23.08 35.71
CA LEU A 21 9.76 23.97 34.63
C LEU A 21 8.27 24.29 34.72
N PRO A 22 7.88 25.57 34.53
CA PRO A 22 6.47 25.94 34.39
C PRO A 22 5.83 25.20 33.22
N ALA A 23 4.75 24.47 33.48
CA ALA A 23 3.97 23.78 32.48
C ALA A 23 2.50 23.72 32.90
N CYS A 24 1.60 23.38 31.98
CA CYS A 24 0.20 23.10 32.30
C CYS A 24 0.11 21.99 33.37
N SER A 25 -1.05 21.80 34.01
CA SER A 25 -1.27 20.63 34.87
C SER A 25 -1.89 19.49 34.06
N GLU A 26 -1.75 18.24 34.53
CA GLU A 26 -2.47 17.10 33.93
C GLU A 26 -3.98 17.33 33.91
N ARG A 27 -4.53 17.99 34.94
CA ARG A 27 -5.94 18.39 35.01
C ARG A 27 -6.30 19.37 33.91
N SER A 28 -5.47 20.39 33.67
CA SER A 28 -5.69 21.34 32.58
C SER A 28 -5.67 20.66 31.22
N PHE A 29 -4.81 19.66 31.00
CA PHE A 29 -4.87 18.85 29.78
C PHE A 29 -6.16 18.05 29.66
N ARG A 30 -6.60 17.38 30.72
CA ARG A 30 -7.88 16.64 30.71
C ARG A 30 -9.07 17.57 30.49
N GLU A 31 -9.02 18.76 31.05
CA GLU A 31 -10.03 19.78 30.87
C GLU A 31 -10.05 20.26 29.42
N LYS A 32 -8.90 20.60 28.83
CA LYS A 32 -8.79 20.93 27.39
C LYS A 32 -9.27 19.79 26.50
N GLU A 33 -8.90 18.55 26.82
CA GLU A 33 -9.37 17.34 26.12
C GLU A 33 -10.89 17.18 26.24
N SER A 34 -11.47 17.48 27.41
CA SER A 34 -12.93 17.40 27.63
C SER A 34 -13.74 18.50 26.97
N HIS A 35 -13.10 19.63 26.64
CA HIS A 35 -13.72 20.72 25.86
C HIS A 35 -13.59 20.49 24.35
N ARG A 36 -12.72 19.58 23.91
CA ARG A 36 -12.68 19.19 22.49
C ARG A 36 -13.98 18.43 22.16
N PRO A 37 -14.56 18.65 20.97
CA PRO A 37 -15.72 17.89 20.54
C PRO A 37 -15.36 16.40 20.57
N SER A 38 -16.25 15.59 21.17
CA SER A 38 -16.14 14.13 21.12
C SER A 38 -16.09 13.65 19.67
N PHE A 39 -15.26 12.65 19.40
CA PHE A 39 -15.21 11.99 18.11
C PHE A 39 -16.53 11.23 17.90
N PRO A 40 -17.23 11.42 16.77
CA PRO A 40 -18.49 10.72 16.53
C PRO A 40 -18.28 9.21 16.37
N MET A 41 -19.07 8.42 17.09
CA MET A 41 -19.02 6.94 17.02
C MET A 41 -19.85 6.37 15.85
N SER A 42 -20.51 7.24 15.07
CA SER A 42 -21.25 6.89 13.86
C SER A 42 -20.84 7.77 12.68
N ILE A 43 -21.12 7.29 11.46
CA ILE A 43 -20.91 8.06 10.23
C ILE A 43 -21.98 9.15 10.18
N CYS A 44 -21.57 10.41 10.39
CA CYS A 44 -22.51 11.52 10.48
C CYS A 44 -21.90 12.83 9.98
N ALA A 45 -22.77 13.82 9.73
CA ALA A 45 -22.38 15.15 9.26
C ALA A 45 -21.29 15.81 10.11
N ARG A 46 -21.31 15.58 11.42
CA ARG A 46 -20.29 16.12 12.34
C ARG A 46 -18.89 15.61 12.01
N SER A 47 -18.73 14.35 11.64
CA SER A 47 -17.41 13.81 11.27
C SER A 47 -16.84 14.56 10.08
N PHE A 48 -17.67 14.83 9.06
CA PHE A 48 -17.27 15.56 7.87
C PHE A 48 -16.99 17.04 8.16
N GLN A 49 -17.77 17.67 9.04
CA GLN A 49 -17.51 19.03 9.51
C GLN A 49 -16.17 19.14 10.25
N LEU A 50 -15.81 18.15 11.09
CA LEU A 50 -14.51 18.14 11.77
C LEU A 50 -13.35 18.06 10.78
N VAL A 51 -13.50 17.27 9.72
CA VAL A 51 -12.52 17.22 8.63
C VAL A 51 -12.46 18.55 7.89
N ALA A 52 -13.60 19.15 7.53
CA ALA A 52 -13.66 20.44 6.85
C ALA A 52 -12.96 21.54 7.67
N ASN A 53 -13.26 21.62 8.97
CA ASN A 53 -12.60 22.56 9.89
C ASN A 53 -11.08 22.33 9.95
N HIS A 54 -10.64 21.08 9.89
CA HIS A 54 -9.21 20.76 9.86
C HIS A 54 -8.55 21.25 8.57
N LEU A 55 -9.16 20.98 7.41
CA LEU A 55 -8.67 21.43 6.10
C LEU A 55 -8.63 22.96 6.00
N GLU A 56 -9.66 23.64 6.51
CA GLU A 56 -9.70 25.10 6.61
C GLU A 56 -8.58 25.64 7.51
N ALA A 57 -8.35 25.02 8.68
CA ALA A 57 -7.29 25.42 9.60
C ALA A 57 -5.87 25.29 9.00
N VAL A 58 -5.67 24.38 8.04
CA VAL A 58 -4.42 24.27 7.28
C VAL A 58 -4.47 24.95 5.91
N SER A 59 -5.56 25.68 5.62
CA SER A 59 -5.79 26.39 4.36
C SER A 59 -5.63 25.51 3.11
N TYR A 60 -6.11 24.27 3.17
CA TYR A 60 -6.01 23.30 2.08
C TYR A 60 -7.37 23.07 1.42
N ASN A 61 -7.42 23.21 0.09
CA ASN A 61 -8.61 23.02 -0.74
C ASN A 61 -8.36 22.08 -1.95
N GLY A 62 -7.23 21.37 -1.95
CA GLY A 62 -6.85 20.46 -3.03
C GLY A 62 -7.46 19.06 -2.90
N PRO A 63 -7.00 18.11 -3.73
CA PRO A 63 -7.47 16.73 -3.68
C PRO A 63 -7.09 16.02 -2.38
N VAL A 64 -7.91 15.07 -1.95
CA VAL A 64 -7.61 14.20 -0.81
C VAL A 64 -7.74 12.72 -1.18
N ALA A 65 -6.98 11.88 -0.51
CA ALA A 65 -7.06 10.43 -0.62
C ALA A 65 -7.76 9.85 0.62
N LEU A 66 -8.73 8.97 0.42
CA LEU A 66 -9.35 8.19 1.49
C LEU A 66 -8.68 6.81 1.54
N SER A 67 -8.47 6.26 2.73
CA SER A 67 -8.07 4.88 2.93
C SER A 67 -8.94 4.21 3.97
N CYS A 68 -9.21 2.92 3.78
CA CYS A 68 -9.94 2.06 4.69
C CYS A 68 -9.06 0.86 5.04
N ASP A 69 -8.99 0.50 6.32
CA ASP A 69 -8.30 -0.71 6.77
C ASP A 69 -8.90 -1.16 8.11
N ASP A 70 -8.67 -2.42 8.47
CA ASP A 70 -9.19 -3.04 9.69
C ASP A 70 -8.05 -3.41 10.64
N THR A 71 -8.30 -3.29 11.95
CA THR A 71 -7.42 -3.87 12.97
C THR A 71 -8.22 -4.70 13.96
N LYS A 72 -7.55 -5.64 14.65
CA LYS A 72 -8.18 -6.43 15.72
C LYS A 72 -8.42 -5.54 16.94
N LEU A 73 -9.53 -5.77 17.63
CA LEU A 73 -9.84 -5.14 18.91
C LEU A 73 -10.15 -6.19 19.98
N HIS A 74 -9.98 -5.81 21.25
CA HIS A 74 -10.43 -6.64 22.37
C HIS A 74 -11.95 -6.53 22.52
N ALA A 75 -12.64 -7.62 22.19
CA ALA A 75 -14.09 -7.67 22.17
C ALA A 75 -14.65 -7.53 23.60
N ALA A 76 -15.31 -6.41 23.88
CA ALA A 76 -15.87 -6.13 25.21
C ALA A 76 -16.99 -5.08 25.18
N TRP A 77 -18.01 -5.31 26.02
CA TRP A 77 -19.06 -4.34 26.31
C TRP A 77 -18.55 -3.23 27.24
N ARG A 78 -18.75 -1.97 26.85
CA ARG A 78 -18.38 -0.80 27.65
C ARG A 78 -19.53 0.17 27.77
N LEU A 79 -19.76 0.67 28.97
CA LEU A 79 -20.66 1.79 29.19
C LEU A 79 -19.90 3.11 29.02
N TYR A 80 -20.51 3.99 28.26
CA TYR A 80 -20.07 5.35 28.02
C TYR A 80 -21.18 6.30 28.46
N TYR A 81 -20.83 7.46 29.03
CA TYR A 81 -21.82 8.52 29.29
C TYR A 81 -21.59 9.64 28.28
N ASP A 82 -22.60 9.87 27.44
CA ASP A 82 -22.62 10.94 26.47
C ASP A 82 -23.18 12.20 27.14
N LYS A 83 -22.33 13.22 27.28
CA LYS A 83 -22.73 14.51 27.87
C LYS A 83 -23.67 15.31 27.00
N GLU A 84 -23.58 15.17 25.67
CA GLU A 84 -24.41 15.93 24.74
C GLU A 84 -25.83 15.36 24.68
N LYS A 85 -25.93 14.02 24.74
CA LYS A 85 -27.22 13.32 24.76
C LYS A 85 -27.76 13.07 26.17
N ASP A 86 -27.02 13.47 27.21
CA ASP A 86 -27.33 13.28 28.62
C ASP A 86 -27.78 11.86 28.96
N GLY A 87 -26.93 10.87 28.68
CA GLY A 87 -27.33 9.46 28.80
C GLY A 87 -26.19 8.46 28.81
N HIS A 88 -26.45 7.28 29.35
CA HIS A 88 -25.55 6.14 29.24
C HIS A 88 -25.79 5.37 27.94
N TYR A 89 -24.71 4.92 27.33
CA TYR A 89 -24.72 4.16 26.09
C TYR A 89 -23.82 2.94 26.21
N LEU A 90 -24.26 1.82 25.66
CA LEU A 90 -23.48 0.61 25.49
C LEU A 90 -22.71 0.67 24.17
N VAL A 91 -21.40 0.46 24.24
CA VAL A 91 -20.45 0.46 23.13
C VAL A 91 -19.73 -0.89 23.09
N GLY A 92 -19.38 -1.36 21.90
CA GLY A 92 -18.66 -2.63 21.70
C GLY A 92 -19.40 -3.64 20.81
N ALA A 93 -20.63 -3.31 20.38
CA ALA A 93 -21.33 -4.05 19.35
C ALA A 93 -20.86 -3.65 17.95
N VAL A 94 -21.21 -4.45 16.95
CA VAL A 94 -20.99 -4.20 15.51
C VAL A 94 -21.81 -3.00 14.97
N ASP A 95 -22.85 -2.59 15.68
CA ASP A 95 -23.74 -1.49 15.31
C ASP A 95 -23.48 -0.21 16.12
N GLU A 96 -24.44 0.72 16.12
CA GLU A 96 -24.28 2.01 16.77
C GLU A 96 -24.44 1.92 18.30
N PRO A 97 -23.88 2.87 19.06
CA PRO A 97 -24.05 2.89 20.52
C PRO A 97 -25.52 2.84 20.95
N HIS A 98 -25.86 1.91 21.84
CA HIS A 98 -27.23 1.71 22.32
C HIS A 98 -27.50 2.50 23.59
N PHE A 99 -28.60 3.25 23.62
CA PHE A 99 -29.00 3.95 24.85
C PHE A 99 -29.38 2.98 25.96
N VAL A 100 -28.88 3.24 27.17
CA VAL A 100 -29.13 2.47 28.38
C VAL A 100 -29.82 3.37 29.40
N ALA A 101 -31.12 3.16 29.59
CA ALA A 101 -31.93 3.95 30.52
C ALA A 101 -31.61 3.60 31.99
N ASP A 102 -31.42 2.32 32.27
CA ASP A 102 -31.20 1.76 33.61
C ASP A 102 -30.45 0.42 33.55
N PRO A 103 -30.02 -0.16 34.69
CA PRO A 103 -29.31 -1.42 34.72
C PRO A 103 -30.08 -2.65 34.22
N GLU A 104 -31.42 -2.66 34.28
CA GLU A 104 -32.23 -3.77 33.78
C GLU A 104 -32.26 -3.73 32.25
N ALA A 105 -32.43 -2.54 31.67
CA ALA A 105 -32.32 -2.32 30.23
C ALA A 105 -30.95 -2.75 29.68
N LEU A 106 -29.86 -2.59 30.45
CA LEU A 106 -28.55 -3.09 30.06
C LEU A 106 -28.53 -4.63 29.93
N CYS A 107 -29.09 -5.33 30.91
CA CYS A 107 -29.19 -6.79 30.86
C CYS A 107 -30.05 -7.21 29.66
N ASP A 108 -31.19 -6.57 29.44
CA ASP A 108 -32.07 -6.86 28.30
C ASP A 108 -31.37 -6.65 26.95
N ILE A 109 -30.57 -5.58 26.83
CA ILE A 109 -29.78 -5.29 25.63
C ILE A 109 -28.72 -6.38 25.39
N ILE A 110 -27.97 -6.77 26.43
CA ILE A 110 -26.90 -7.79 26.32
C ILE A 110 -27.50 -9.18 26.08
N ASP A 111 -28.60 -9.51 26.75
CA ASP A 111 -29.28 -10.81 26.65
C ASP A 111 -30.14 -10.92 25.39
N SER A 112 -30.41 -9.79 24.72
CA SER A 112 -31.05 -9.81 23.41
C SER A 112 -30.16 -10.58 22.41
N ALA A 113 -30.70 -11.66 21.84
CA ALA A 113 -29.98 -12.57 20.94
C ALA A 113 -29.49 -11.94 19.61
N GLY A 114 -29.58 -10.62 19.46
CA GLY A 114 -29.27 -9.88 18.24
C GLY A 114 -27.98 -9.06 18.27
N LEU A 115 -27.37 -8.82 19.45
CA LEU A 115 -26.14 -8.01 19.52
C LEU A 115 -24.88 -8.87 19.44
N GLU A 116 -24.18 -8.71 18.33
CA GLU A 116 -22.87 -9.30 18.13
C GLU A 116 -21.77 -8.38 18.66
N LEU A 117 -20.85 -8.95 19.44
CA LEU A 117 -19.68 -8.26 19.97
C LEU A 117 -18.68 -8.02 18.83
N ALA A 118 -18.23 -6.78 18.67
CA ALA A 118 -17.24 -6.45 17.66
C ALA A 118 -15.87 -7.07 18.00
N THR A 119 -15.17 -7.55 16.97
CA THR A 119 -13.83 -8.17 17.10
C THR A 119 -12.76 -7.42 16.30
N LYS A 120 -13.17 -6.49 15.44
CA LYS A 120 -12.29 -5.61 14.69
C LYS A 120 -12.79 -4.17 14.70
N LEU A 121 -11.89 -3.23 14.43
CA LEU A 121 -12.18 -1.82 14.22
C LEU A 121 -11.84 -1.47 12.77
N CYS A 122 -12.83 -1.03 12.01
CA CYS A 122 -12.69 -0.49 10.66
C CYS A 122 -12.44 1.02 10.74
N LEU A 123 -11.38 1.50 10.11
CA LEU A 123 -10.94 2.89 10.17
C LEU A 123 -10.89 3.50 8.78
N TRP A 124 -11.51 4.67 8.62
CA TRP A 124 -11.36 5.51 7.45
C TRP A 124 -10.47 6.70 7.79
N CYS A 125 -9.31 6.76 7.15
CA CYS A 125 -8.38 7.89 7.23
C CYS A 125 -8.38 8.66 5.93
N LEU A 126 -8.37 9.98 6.04
CA LEU A 126 -8.18 10.90 4.94
C LEU A 126 -6.76 11.44 4.98
N GLN A 127 -6.13 11.45 3.83
CA GLN A 127 -4.78 11.94 3.64
C GLN A 127 -4.77 13.12 2.68
N ILE A 128 -4.13 14.21 3.10
CA ILE A 128 -3.72 15.28 2.21
C ILE A 128 -2.48 14.77 1.44
N PRO A 129 -2.51 14.64 0.11
CA PRO A 129 -1.44 14.09 -0.70
C PRO A 129 -0.29 15.10 -0.88
N LEU A 130 0.13 15.73 0.22
CA LEU A 130 1.31 16.58 0.31
C LEU A 130 2.27 16.01 1.35
N SER A 131 3.56 16.29 1.16
CA SER A 131 4.58 15.92 2.12
C SER A 131 4.26 16.50 3.50
N ARG A 132 4.65 15.77 4.56
CA ARG A 132 4.52 16.22 5.96
C ARG A 132 3.07 16.54 6.40
N SER A 133 2.08 15.89 5.81
CA SER A 133 0.69 16.01 6.23
C SER A 133 0.25 14.79 7.05
N ALA A 134 -0.19 15.03 8.28
CA ALA A 134 -0.69 13.95 9.15
C ALA A 134 -2.03 13.37 8.62
N PRO A 135 -2.25 12.06 8.74
CA PRO A 135 -3.55 11.46 8.47
C PRO A 135 -4.65 12.06 9.35
N ILE A 136 -5.85 12.20 8.79
CA ILE A 136 -7.04 12.67 9.49
C ILE A 136 -8.00 11.50 9.62
N ILE A 137 -8.33 11.10 10.86
CA ILE A 137 -9.33 10.06 11.09
C ILE A 137 -10.72 10.64 10.79
N VAL A 138 -11.40 10.07 9.80
CA VAL A 138 -12.76 10.50 9.39
C VAL A 138 -13.82 9.72 10.15
N SER A 139 -13.66 8.40 10.24
CA SER A 139 -14.62 7.51 10.87
C SER A 139 -13.93 6.28 11.42
N ALA A 140 -14.45 5.76 12.54
CA ALA A 140 -14.01 4.50 13.14
C ALA A 140 -15.25 3.71 13.56
N ARG A 141 -15.40 2.48 13.04
CA ARG A 141 -16.55 1.61 13.31
C ARG A 141 -16.12 0.25 13.85
N PRO A 142 -16.69 -0.24 14.97
CA PRO A 142 -16.50 -1.61 15.37
C PRO A 142 -17.24 -2.52 14.38
N ILE A 143 -16.61 -3.62 13.98
CA ILE A 143 -17.18 -4.58 13.03
C ILE A 143 -16.94 -6.01 13.53
N ALA A 144 -17.71 -6.95 12.98
CA ALA A 144 -17.53 -8.37 13.20
C ALA A 144 -16.26 -8.89 12.50
N THR A 145 -15.93 -10.16 12.74
CA THR A 145 -14.79 -10.81 12.08
C THR A 145 -15.00 -10.90 10.58
N GLU A 146 -16.23 -11.25 10.19
CA GLU A 146 -16.72 -11.30 8.82
C GLU A 146 -17.46 -10.00 8.53
N ASN A 147 -17.04 -9.30 7.48
CA ASN A 147 -17.70 -8.09 7.03
C ASN A 147 -18.25 -8.32 5.63
N ASP A 148 -19.45 -7.78 5.37
CA ASP A 148 -20.07 -7.88 4.06
C ASP A 148 -19.57 -6.77 3.13
N ALA A 149 -19.25 -7.15 1.89
CA ALA A 149 -18.73 -6.23 0.88
C ALA A 149 -19.73 -5.10 0.57
N GLY A 150 -21.02 -5.40 0.53
CA GLY A 150 -22.07 -4.39 0.28
C GLY A 150 -22.18 -3.38 1.41
N THR A 151 -22.06 -3.85 2.65
CA THR A 151 -22.07 -3.01 3.84
C THR A 151 -20.85 -2.07 3.88
N LEU A 152 -19.65 -2.60 3.61
CA LEU A 152 -18.42 -1.80 3.54
C LEU A 152 -18.46 -0.77 2.41
N ALA A 153 -19.00 -1.15 1.24
CA ALA A 153 -19.18 -0.25 0.11
C ALA A 153 -20.15 0.89 0.45
N ARG A 154 -21.28 0.57 1.07
CA ARG A 154 -22.26 1.56 1.51
C ARG A 154 -21.64 2.57 2.48
N TRP A 155 -20.97 2.11 3.54
CA TRP A 155 -20.32 3.02 4.49
C TRP A 155 -19.27 3.90 3.83
N SER A 156 -18.48 3.36 2.92
CA SER A 156 -17.47 4.12 2.19
C SER A 156 -18.12 5.17 1.26
N LEU A 157 -19.21 4.83 0.58
CA LEU A 157 -19.98 5.77 -0.24
C LEU A 157 -20.66 6.85 0.61
N ASP A 158 -21.20 6.51 1.78
CA ASP A 158 -21.79 7.47 2.72
C ASP A 158 -20.73 8.48 3.21
N ILE A 159 -19.52 8.01 3.48
CA ILE A 159 -18.39 8.85 3.87
C ILE A 159 -17.97 9.77 2.72
N ILE A 160 -17.80 9.22 1.51
CA ILE A 160 -17.41 10.02 0.33
C ILE A 160 -18.48 11.07 0.01
N GLY A 161 -19.75 10.70 0.03
CA GLY A 161 -20.86 11.63 -0.21
C GLY A 161 -20.95 12.70 0.86
N GLY A 162 -20.71 12.34 2.13
CA GLY A 162 -20.68 13.28 3.25
C GLY A 162 -19.52 14.28 3.18
N LEU A 163 -18.34 13.83 2.79
CA LEU A 163 -17.17 14.69 2.53
C LEU A 163 -17.43 15.61 1.33
N HIS A 164 -18.01 15.07 0.24
CA HIS A 164 -18.38 15.85 -0.94
C HIS A 164 -19.39 16.97 -0.59
N ALA A 165 -20.39 16.68 0.24
CA ALA A 165 -21.36 17.68 0.72
C ALA A 165 -20.71 18.83 1.51
N HIS A 166 -19.49 18.66 1.99
CA HIS A 166 -18.67 19.69 2.65
C HIS A 166 -17.61 20.29 1.71
N ASN A 167 -17.76 20.13 0.39
CA ASN A 167 -16.84 20.60 -0.65
C ASN A 167 -15.42 20.00 -0.56
N ILE A 168 -15.29 18.78 -0.03
CA ILE A 168 -14.01 18.07 0.04
C ILE A 168 -13.88 17.16 -1.18
N MET A 169 -12.80 17.30 -1.94
CA MET A 169 -12.60 16.56 -3.19
C MET A 169 -11.82 15.26 -2.97
N VAL A 170 -12.56 14.14 -2.84
CA VAL A 170 -11.96 12.81 -2.67
C VAL A 170 -11.66 12.20 -4.05
N VAL A 171 -10.39 12.06 -4.40
CA VAL A 171 -9.97 11.60 -5.75
C VAL A 171 -9.56 10.12 -5.79
N SER A 172 -9.34 9.51 -4.62
CA SER A 172 -9.04 8.10 -4.54
C SER A 172 -9.47 7.47 -3.24
N SER A 173 -9.82 6.19 -3.28
CA SER A 173 -10.10 5.36 -2.11
C SER A 173 -9.22 4.10 -2.14
N ALA A 174 -8.38 3.92 -1.14
CA ALA A 174 -7.54 2.73 -0.97
C ALA A 174 -8.14 1.76 0.06
N SER A 175 -8.12 0.47 -0.20
CA SER A 175 -8.42 -0.58 0.81
C SER A 175 -7.42 -1.72 0.71
N ASP A 176 -7.50 -2.68 1.62
CA ASP A 176 -6.74 -3.91 1.50
C ASP A 176 -7.28 -4.77 0.33
N GLY A 177 -6.47 -5.74 -0.09
CA GLY A 177 -6.72 -6.63 -1.22
C GLY A 177 -7.43 -7.91 -0.83
N THR A 178 -8.18 -7.91 0.28
CA THR A 178 -9.01 -9.07 0.61
C THR A 178 -10.13 -9.23 -0.43
N GLU A 179 -10.66 -10.45 -0.58
CA GLU A 179 -11.75 -10.69 -1.54
C GLU A 179 -12.98 -9.81 -1.25
N VAL A 180 -13.29 -9.57 0.03
CA VAL A 180 -14.40 -8.73 0.49
C VAL A 180 -14.17 -7.27 0.09
N GLU A 181 -12.98 -6.74 0.28
CA GLU A 181 -12.68 -5.35 -0.09
C GLU A 181 -12.60 -5.16 -1.60
N HIS A 182 -12.03 -6.11 -2.34
CA HIS A 182 -12.11 -6.11 -3.79
C HIS A 182 -13.55 -6.14 -4.29
N ALA A 183 -14.43 -6.91 -3.65
CA ALA A 183 -15.85 -6.91 -3.95
C ALA A 183 -16.51 -5.57 -3.59
N SER A 184 -16.18 -4.98 -2.44
CA SER A 184 -16.66 -3.65 -2.01
C SER A 184 -16.28 -2.58 -3.04
N GLN A 185 -15.03 -2.54 -3.47
CA GLN A 185 -14.57 -1.59 -4.50
C GLN A 185 -15.31 -1.76 -5.84
N ARG A 186 -15.58 -3.00 -6.27
CA ARG A 186 -16.41 -3.25 -7.46
C ARG A 186 -17.81 -2.70 -7.30
N ILE A 187 -18.44 -2.94 -6.15
CA ILE A 187 -19.78 -2.40 -5.85
C ILE A 187 -19.77 -0.87 -5.90
N MET A 188 -18.73 -0.22 -5.37
CA MET A 188 -18.58 1.23 -5.45
C MET A 188 -18.40 1.73 -6.89
N GLU A 189 -17.53 1.07 -7.68
CA GLU A 189 -17.34 1.40 -9.10
C GLU A 189 -18.63 1.23 -9.93
N GLU A 190 -19.42 0.19 -9.66
CA GLU A 190 -20.70 -0.08 -10.32
C GLU A 190 -21.81 0.88 -9.87
N SER A 191 -21.67 1.47 -8.69
CA SER A 191 -22.60 2.47 -8.15
C SER A 191 -22.33 3.89 -8.65
N ALA A 192 -21.30 4.08 -9.47
CA ALA A 192 -20.97 5.38 -10.06
C ALA A 192 -22.10 5.91 -10.94
N GLU A 193 -22.33 7.22 -10.90
CA GLU A 193 -23.40 7.91 -11.64
C GLU A 193 -23.13 7.87 -13.15
N THR A 194 -21.88 8.11 -13.52
CA THR A 194 -21.37 7.99 -14.88
C THR A 194 -19.98 7.36 -14.86
N THR A 195 -19.49 6.95 -16.03
CA THR A 195 -18.13 6.44 -16.18
C THR A 195 -17.55 6.96 -17.48
N ASP A 196 -16.51 7.77 -17.36
CA ASP A 196 -15.76 8.23 -18.52
C ASP A 196 -14.76 7.15 -18.94
N ILE A 197 -14.53 7.03 -20.25
CA ILE A 197 -13.64 6.02 -20.82
C ILE A 197 -12.51 6.74 -21.53
N TYR A 198 -11.32 6.64 -20.94
CA TYR A 198 -10.08 7.07 -21.59
C TYR A 198 -9.51 5.90 -22.39
N GLU A 199 -9.26 6.10 -23.68
CA GLU A 199 -8.77 5.05 -24.58
C GLU A 199 -7.34 5.35 -25.02
N ILE A 200 -6.40 4.50 -24.59
CA ILE A 200 -5.05 4.46 -25.17
C ILE A 200 -5.17 3.64 -26.46
N LYS A 201 -4.94 4.30 -27.60
CA LYS A 201 -5.08 3.65 -28.91
C LYS A 201 -4.06 2.53 -29.03
N SER A 202 -4.46 1.51 -29.79
CA SER A 202 -3.60 0.40 -30.16
C SER A 202 -2.22 0.90 -30.63
N PRO A 203 -1.11 0.51 -29.96
CA PRO A 203 0.22 0.97 -30.30
C PRO A 203 0.79 0.33 -31.58
N GLY A 204 0.14 -0.70 -32.11
CA GLY A 204 0.57 -1.40 -33.33
C GLY A 204 -0.38 -2.53 -33.70
N ASP A 205 -0.18 -3.10 -34.88
CA ASP A 205 -1.02 -4.18 -35.38
C ASP A 205 -1.15 -5.31 -34.35
N ARG A 206 -2.38 -5.74 -34.09
CA ARG A 206 -2.72 -6.89 -33.21
C ARG A 206 -2.50 -6.67 -31.72
N ILE A 207 -2.14 -5.46 -31.28
CA ILE A 207 -2.22 -5.07 -29.86
C ILE A 207 -3.57 -4.40 -29.62
N THR A 208 -4.29 -4.81 -28.58
CA THR A 208 -5.60 -4.21 -28.28
C THR A 208 -5.46 -2.82 -27.67
N ALA A 209 -6.43 -1.94 -27.95
CA ALA A 209 -6.51 -0.65 -27.28
C ALA A 209 -6.85 -0.85 -25.81
N ILE A 210 -6.22 -0.07 -24.93
CA ILE A 210 -6.44 -0.15 -23.49
C ILE A 210 -7.48 0.89 -23.10
N LYS A 211 -8.54 0.45 -22.43
CA LYS A 211 -9.63 1.31 -21.97
C LYS A 211 -9.57 1.48 -20.46
N ILE A 212 -9.27 2.69 -20.02
CA ILE A 212 -9.25 3.07 -18.61
C ILE A 212 -10.60 3.70 -18.28
N LYS A 213 -11.34 3.06 -17.37
CA LYS A 213 -12.62 3.57 -16.87
C LYS A 213 -12.35 4.54 -15.73
N VAL A 214 -12.92 5.74 -15.76
CA VAL A 214 -12.90 6.73 -14.68
C VAL A 214 -14.32 6.87 -14.14
N PRO A 215 -14.67 6.20 -13.03
CA PRO A 215 -16.01 6.30 -12.45
C PRO A 215 -16.20 7.69 -11.82
N ILE A 216 -17.37 8.29 -12.06
CA ILE A 216 -17.79 9.57 -11.49
C ILE A 216 -18.84 9.30 -10.43
N THR A 217 -18.53 9.63 -9.17
CA THR A 217 -19.39 9.40 -8.01
C THR A 217 -19.60 10.74 -7.31
N TYR A 218 -20.85 11.12 -7.04
CA TYR A 218 -21.19 12.45 -6.50
C TYR A 218 -20.60 13.58 -7.36
N GLY A 219 -20.68 13.45 -8.69
CA GLY A 219 -20.10 14.42 -9.62
C GLY A 219 -18.56 14.57 -9.58
N GLN A 220 -17.83 13.70 -8.87
CA GLN A 220 -16.36 13.72 -8.80
C GLN A 220 -15.73 12.43 -9.33
N PRO A 221 -14.58 12.50 -10.02
CA PRO A 221 -13.87 11.31 -10.45
C PRO A 221 -13.21 10.61 -9.28
N LEU A 222 -13.34 9.29 -9.22
CA LEU A 222 -12.84 8.50 -8.11
C LEU A 222 -11.99 7.32 -8.59
N SER A 223 -10.79 7.16 -8.02
CA SER A 223 -9.96 5.98 -8.25
C SER A 223 -10.03 5.04 -7.04
N HIS A 224 -10.80 3.95 -7.17
CA HIS A 224 -10.74 2.83 -6.24
C HIS A 224 -9.48 2.01 -6.50
N ARG A 225 -8.70 1.74 -5.45
CA ARG A 225 -7.41 1.07 -5.59
C ARG A 225 -7.12 0.10 -4.48
N THR A 226 -6.44 -0.96 -4.88
CA THR A 226 -5.77 -1.87 -3.97
C THR A 226 -4.28 -1.66 -4.17
N PHE A 227 -3.57 -1.23 -3.13
CA PHE A 227 -2.11 -1.29 -3.16
C PHE A 227 -1.63 -1.93 -1.86
N GLU A 228 -1.18 -3.18 -1.98
CA GLU A 228 -0.38 -3.81 -0.95
C GLU A 228 0.82 -4.53 -1.58
N GLU A 229 2.01 -4.16 -1.12
CA GLU A 229 3.27 -4.75 -1.56
C GLU A 229 3.30 -6.27 -1.33
N LYS A 230 2.61 -6.75 -0.28
CA LYS A 230 2.44 -8.17 0.03
C LYS A 230 1.59 -8.90 -1.01
N SER A 231 0.53 -8.27 -1.53
CA SER A 231 -0.30 -8.85 -2.59
C SER A 231 0.46 -8.94 -3.91
N LEU A 232 1.33 -7.96 -4.21
CA LEU A 232 2.23 -8.01 -5.37
C LEU A 232 3.28 -9.13 -5.24
N ALA A 233 3.95 -9.21 -4.09
CA ALA A 233 4.89 -10.29 -3.79
C ALA A 233 4.20 -11.67 -3.87
N ALA A 234 3.04 -11.85 -3.22
CA ALA A 234 2.31 -13.11 -3.22
C ALA A 234 1.78 -13.49 -4.60
N ALA A 235 1.32 -12.53 -5.40
CA ALA A 235 0.83 -12.74 -6.77
C ALA A 235 1.94 -13.25 -7.70
N PHE A 236 3.19 -12.79 -7.53
CA PHE A 236 4.30 -13.15 -8.42
C PHE A 236 5.09 -14.39 -8.00
N VAL A 237 4.91 -14.87 -6.75
CA VAL A 237 5.45 -16.15 -6.27
C VAL A 237 4.72 -17.35 -6.89
N ILE A 238 3.49 -17.18 -7.37
CA ILE A 238 2.72 -18.24 -8.03
C ILE A 238 3.02 -18.25 -9.54
N PHE A 239 4.31 -18.35 -9.90
CA PHE A 239 4.69 -18.83 -11.23
C PHE A 239 4.84 -20.36 -11.13
N LYS A 240 3.70 -21.07 -11.18
CA LYS A 240 3.73 -22.53 -11.34
C LYS A 240 4.11 -22.81 -12.80
N CYS A 241 5.40 -22.92 -13.09
CA CYS A 241 5.84 -23.61 -14.29
C CYS A 241 6.41 -24.96 -13.86
N ASP A 242 5.71 -26.04 -14.20
CA ASP A 242 5.94 -27.42 -13.74
C ASP A 242 7.17 -28.09 -14.38
N SER A 243 8.24 -27.34 -14.61
CA SER A 243 9.44 -27.83 -15.28
C SER A 243 10.68 -27.16 -14.72
N ALA A 244 11.17 -27.58 -13.54
CA ALA A 244 12.46 -27.20 -12.93
C ALA A 244 12.78 -25.68 -12.74
N LEU A 245 12.00 -24.78 -13.34
CA LEU A 245 12.07 -23.32 -13.34
C LEU A 245 11.52 -22.71 -12.03
N SER A 246 10.65 -23.46 -11.34
CA SER A 246 9.98 -22.98 -10.13
C SER A 246 10.78 -23.26 -8.86
N SER A 247 11.49 -24.38 -8.77
CA SER A 247 12.10 -24.81 -7.50
C SER A 247 13.13 -23.80 -6.99
N SER A 248 14.08 -23.35 -7.82
CA SER A 248 15.18 -22.49 -7.38
C SER A 248 14.76 -21.05 -7.07
N VAL A 249 13.84 -20.48 -7.85
CA VAL A 249 13.33 -19.12 -7.60
C VAL A 249 12.33 -19.11 -6.45
N VAL A 250 11.47 -20.12 -6.33
CA VAL A 250 10.55 -20.27 -5.19
C VAL A 250 11.31 -20.57 -3.91
N GLU A 251 12.35 -21.41 -3.94
CA GLU A 251 13.21 -21.70 -2.79
C GLU A 251 14.00 -20.46 -2.39
N MET A 252 14.63 -19.75 -3.33
CA MET A 252 15.32 -18.47 -3.04
C MET A 252 14.37 -17.41 -2.50
N TRP A 253 13.18 -17.26 -3.09
CA TRP A 253 12.18 -16.32 -2.60
C TRP A 253 11.67 -16.73 -1.22
N ASN A 254 11.42 -18.03 -0.98
CA ASN A 254 11.03 -18.55 0.33
C ASN A 254 12.14 -18.34 1.37
N THR A 255 13.41 -18.53 1.02
CA THR A 255 14.55 -18.22 1.89
C THR A 255 14.60 -16.73 2.19
N LEU A 256 14.39 -15.85 1.20
CA LEU A 256 14.32 -14.40 1.41
C LEU A 256 13.10 -14.00 2.27
N LEU A 257 11.96 -14.67 2.08
CA LEU A 257 10.74 -14.50 2.86
C LEU A 257 10.91 -15.02 4.30
N GLU A 258 11.65 -16.11 4.49
CA GLU A 258 12.01 -16.65 5.80
C GLU A 258 13.06 -15.78 6.50
N ILE A 259 14.00 -15.21 5.77
CA ILE A 259 14.91 -14.17 6.27
C ILE A 259 14.11 -12.92 6.70
N GLN A 260 13.06 -12.54 5.95
CA GLN A 260 12.13 -11.47 6.34
C GLN A 260 11.23 -11.84 7.54
N LYS A 261 10.84 -13.11 7.69
CA LYS A 261 10.05 -13.59 8.84
C LYS A 261 10.90 -13.74 10.11
N SER A 262 12.16 -14.15 9.97
CA SER A 262 13.10 -14.40 11.08
C SER A 262 13.81 -13.14 11.58
N LYS A 263 13.89 -12.08 10.75
CA LYS A 263 14.34 -10.75 11.15
C LYS A 263 13.16 -9.78 10.96
N PRO A 264 12.45 -9.35 12.02
CA PRO A 264 11.33 -8.42 11.92
C PRO A 264 11.83 -7.01 11.61
N THR A 265 12.34 -6.80 10.41
CA THR A 265 12.69 -5.49 9.87
C THR A 265 11.88 -5.24 8.61
N LYS A 266 10.70 -4.64 8.84
CA LYS A 266 10.10 -3.52 8.11
C LYS A 266 9.58 -3.76 6.67
N ILE A 267 8.32 -3.35 6.49
CA ILE A 267 7.47 -3.39 5.28
C ILE A 267 7.95 -2.43 4.16
N SER A 268 9.20 -1.95 4.17
CA SER A 268 9.71 -1.01 3.15
C SER A 268 10.84 -1.58 2.27
N GLN A 269 11.04 -2.90 2.27
CA GLN A 269 12.21 -3.53 1.62
C GLN A 269 11.88 -4.37 0.39
N THR A 270 10.66 -4.31 -0.15
CA THR A 270 10.29 -5.10 -1.34
C THR A 270 11.08 -4.71 -2.59
N HIS A 271 11.36 -3.43 -2.81
CA HIS A 271 12.21 -2.96 -3.92
C HIS A 271 13.68 -3.41 -3.81
N PRO A 272 14.37 -3.23 -2.66
CA PRO A 272 15.68 -3.83 -2.43
C PRO A 272 15.71 -5.35 -2.66
N CYS A 273 14.61 -6.05 -2.37
CA CYS A 273 14.52 -7.49 -2.60
C CYS A 273 14.50 -7.85 -4.10
N PHE A 274 13.74 -7.15 -4.95
CA PHE A 274 13.75 -7.44 -6.40
C PHE A 274 15.08 -7.09 -7.07
N GLU A 275 15.64 -5.92 -6.78
CA GLU A 275 16.94 -5.51 -7.33
C GLU A 275 18.06 -6.47 -6.91
N SER A 276 18.09 -6.85 -5.62
CA SER A 276 19.05 -7.81 -5.10
C SER A 276 18.83 -9.21 -5.69
N CYS A 277 17.58 -9.65 -5.88
CA CYS A 277 17.25 -10.93 -6.52
C CYS A 277 17.71 -10.97 -7.98
N ILE A 278 17.40 -9.92 -8.75
CA ILE A 278 17.79 -9.81 -10.15
C ILE A 278 19.32 -9.82 -10.25
N SER A 279 19.99 -9.01 -9.44
CA SER A 279 21.46 -8.95 -9.39
C SER A 279 22.07 -10.30 -9.03
N PHE A 280 21.49 -11.01 -8.07
CA PHE A 280 21.93 -12.35 -7.67
C PHE A 280 21.78 -13.36 -8.81
N ILE A 281 20.61 -13.41 -9.46
CA ILE A 281 20.36 -14.34 -10.57
C ILE A 281 21.27 -14.02 -11.76
N ILE A 282 21.42 -12.75 -12.13
CA ILE A 282 22.31 -12.35 -13.23
C ILE A 282 23.75 -12.80 -12.95
N ASN A 283 24.22 -12.65 -11.71
CA ASN A 283 25.60 -13.00 -11.36
C ASN A 283 25.84 -14.51 -11.23
N ARG A 284 24.84 -15.28 -10.78
CA ARG A 284 25.02 -16.70 -10.43
C ARG A 284 24.40 -17.68 -11.42
N TYR A 285 23.34 -17.26 -12.12
CA TYR A 285 22.58 -18.05 -13.08
C TYR A 285 22.24 -17.21 -14.33
N PRO A 286 23.24 -16.70 -15.07
CA PRO A 286 23.01 -15.81 -16.22
C PRO A 286 22.21 -16.47 -17.35
N ASP A 287 22.18 -17.80 -17.41
CA ASP A 287 21.42 -18.58 -18.40
C ASP A 287 19.90 -18.59 -18.14
N TYR A 288 19.44 -18.11 -16.96
CA TYR A 288 18.02 -18.11 -16.55
C TYR A 288 17.32 -16.85 -17.06
N VAL A 289 17.36 -16.66 -18.38
CA VAL A 289 16.88 -15.46 -19.06
C VAL A 289 15.37 -15.26 -18.86
N GLY A 290 14.61 -16.36 -18.82
CA GLY A 290 13.17 -16.36 -18.53
C GLY A 290 12.85 -15.68 -17.19
N GLU A 291 13.54 -16.12 -16.15
CA GLU A 291 13.37 -15.67 -14.78
C GLU A 291 13.87 -14.23 -14.58
N ILE A 292 14.99 -13.87 -15.21
CA ILE A 292 15.51 -12.49 -15.19
C ILE A 292 14.48 -11.53 -15.79
N ILE A 293 13.92 -11.87 -16.97
CA ILE A 293 12.91 -11.03 -17.63
C ILE A 293 11.63 -10.98 -16.80
N TYR A 294 11.19 -12.11 -16.24
CA TYR A 294 10.01 -12.15 -15.39
C TYR A 294 10.16 -11.24 -14.16
N LEU A 295 11.28 -11.33 -13.44
CA LEU A 295 11.56 -10.48 -12.28
C LEU A 295 11.71 -9.02 -12.67
N PHE A 296 12.34 -8.74 -13.81
CA PHE A 296 12.47 -7.37 -14.33
C PHE A 296 11.09 -6.74 -14.60
N VAL A 297 10.22 -7.43 -15.34
CA VAL A 297 8.88 -6.90 -15.71
C VAL A 297 8.03 -6.63 -14.47
N HIS A 298 8.03 -7.55 -13.50
CA HIS A 298 7.24 -7.36 -12.27
C HIS A 298 7.90 -6.40 -11.28
N GLY A 299 9.23 -6.34 -11.25
CA GLY A 299 9.99 -5.33 -10.51
C GLY A 299 9.67 -3.91 -11.01
N GLU A 300 9.50 -3.71 -12.32
CA GLU A 300 9.08 -2.41 -12.87
C GLU A 300 7.68 -1.97 -12.40
N LEU A 301 6.75 -2.90 -12.18
CA LEU A 301 5.44 -2.55 -11.60
C LEU A 301 5.59 -2.03 -10.18
N ILE A 302 6.44 -2.66 -9.36
CA ILE A 302 6.68 -2.24 -7.98
C ILE A 302 7.43 -0.90 -7.94
N ASP A 303 8.48 -0.77 -8.76
CA ASP A 303 9.27 0.45 -8.88
C ASP A 303 8.40 1.63 -9.34
N ALA A 304 7.45 1.41 -10.25
CA ALA A 304 6.50 2.44 -10.66
C ALA A 304 5.63 2.98 -9.51
N TYR A 305 5.43 2.23 -8.42
CA TYR A 305 4.66 2.70 -7.26
C TYR A 305 5.51 3.27 -6.14
N GLN A 306 6.72 2.74 -5.95
CA GLN A 306 7.57 3.10 -4.80
C GLN A 306 8.61 4.16 -5.12
N ASN A 307 9.04 4.24 -6.38
CA ASN A 307 10.09 5.15 -6.78
C ASN A 307 9.54 6.59 -6.88
N ARG A 308 10.03 7.44 -5.99
CA ARG A 308 9.57 8.82 -5.82
C ARG A 308 10.27 9.82 -6.73
N ARG A 309 11.22 9.35 -7.55
CA ARG A 309 12.12 10.18 -8.39
C ARG A 309 11.81 10.11 -9.88
N ILE A 310 10.84 9.30 -10.29
CA ILE A 310 10.52 9.06 -11.69
C ILE A 310 9.26 9.83 -12.09
N SER A 311 9.23 10.28 -13.34
CA SER A 311 8.13 11.09 -13.88
C SER A 311 6.88 10.27 -14.19
N HIS A 312 5.74 10.95 -14.31
CA HIS A 312 4.45 10.35 -14.69
C HIS A 312 4.53 9.55 -15.99
N THR A 313 5.19 10.08 -17.01
CA THR A 313 5.41 9.39 -18.29
C THR A 313 6.18 8.09 -18.09
N THR A 314 7.16 8.09 -17.20
CA THR A 314 7.96 6.89 -16.89
C THR A 314 7.13 5.86 -16.14
N TRP A 315 6.32 6.27 -15.14
CA TRP A 315 5.35 5.39 -14.49
C TRP A 315 4.45 4.69 -15.51
N ILE A 316 3.83 5.47 -16.41
CA ILE A 316 2.93 4.94 -17.45
C ILE A 316 3.67 3.93 -18.34
N LYS A 317 4.90 4.24 -18.80
CA LYS A 317 5.72 3.34 -19.61
C LYS A 317 6.01 2.01 -18.91
N MET A 318 6.32 2.04 -17.61
CA MET A 318 6.63 0.84 -16.84
C MET A 318 5.39 -0.04 -16.67
N VAL A 319 4.27 0.52 -16.21
CA VAL A 319 3.05 -0.26 -15.97
C VAL A 319 2.42 -0.79 -17.26
N LEU A 320 2.47 -0.04 -18.36
CA LEU A 320 1.99 -0.50 -19.66
C LEU A 320 2.82 -1.65 -20.22
N ARG A 321 4.14 -1.67 -19.97
CA ARG A 321 5.02 -2.74 -20.42
C ARG A 321 4.66 -4.07 -19.78
N VAL A 322 4.27 -4.04 -18.50
CA VAL A 322 3.76 -5.22 -17.80
C VAL A 322 2.54 -5.78 -18.51
N LEU A 323 1.54 -4.95 -18.85
CA LEU A 323 0.36 -5.40 -19.59
C LEU A 323 0.71 -5.98 -20.95
N TYR A 324 1.52 -5.27 -21.76
CA TYR A 324 1.87 -5.76 -23.09
C TYR A 324 2.70 -7.05 -23.07
N PHE A 325 3.56 -7.22 -22.05
CA PHE A 325 4.29 -8.46 -21.84
C PHE A 325 3.34 -9.62 -21.50
N HIS A 326 2.37 -9.40 -20.60
CA HIS A 326 1.35 -10.39 -20.24
C HIS A 326 0.45 -10.77 -21.42
N ASP A 327 0.01 -9.79 -22.22
CA ASP A 327 -0.78 -10.05 -23.44
C ASP A 327 0.00 -10.91 -24.44
N GLY A 328 1.28 -10.59 -24.64
CA GLY A 328 2.17 -11.42 -25.46
C GLY A 328 2.35 -12.82 -24.88
N TRP A 329 2.60 -12.96 -23.59
CA TRP A 329 2.75 -14.27 -22.96
C TRP A 329 1.48 -15.14 -23.10
N CYS A 330 0.30 -14.58 -22.84
CA CYS A 330 -0.98 -15.26 -23.07
C CYS A 330 -1.14 -15.68 -24.54
N GLY A 331 -0.77 -14.81 -25.48
CA GLY A 331 -0.77 -15.13 -26.91
C GLY A 331 0.10 -16.34 -27.25
N TYR A 332 1.29 -16.45 -26.63
CA TYR A 332 2.20 -17.58 -26.83
C TYR A 332 1.60 -18.88 -26.29
N LEU A 333 1.04 -18.87 -25.08
CA LEU A 333 0.40 -20.05 -24.49
C LEU A 333 -0.73 -20.56 -25.39
N GLY A 334 -1.55 -19.65 -25.91
CA GLY A 334 -2.63 -19.98 -26.84
C GLY A 334 -2.13 -20.62 -28.15
N MET A 335 -1.02 -20.12 -28.71
CA MET A 335 -0.43 -20.67 -29.93
C MET A 335 0.27 -22.02 -29.72
N ALA A 336 0.99 -22.16 -28.62
CA ALA A 336 1.72 -23.38 -28.27
C ALA A 336 0.80 -24.49 -27.72
N GLY A 337 -0.48 -24.18 -27.47
CA GLY A 337 -1.46 -25.13 -26.95
C GLY A 337 -1.32 -25.40 -25.45
N TYR A 338 -0.62 -24.54 -24.72
CA TYR A 338 -0.47 -24.63 -23.27
C TYR A 338 -1.72 -24.10 -22.57
N ARG A 339 -2.09 -24.76 -21.46
CA ARG A 339 -3.23 -24.32 -20.64
C ARG A 339 -2.82 -23.13 -19.77
N GLU A 340 -3.52 -22.00 -19.91
CA GLU A 340 -3.27 -20.82 -19.06
C GLU A 340 -3.36 -21.16 -17.56
N SER A 341 -4.28 -22.05 -17.16
CA SER A 341 -4.42 -22.47 -15.74
C SER A 341 -3.18 -23.15 -15.15
N GLN A 342 -2.25 -23.61 -16.00
CA GLN A 342 -1.05 -24.33 -15.60
C GLN A 342 0.25 -23.57 -15.88
N TYR A 343 0.27 -22.66 -16.86
CA TYR A 343 1.50 -22.01 -17.34
C TYR A 343 1.43 -20.48 -17.31
N TYR A 344 0.39 -19.93 -16.70
CA TYR A 344 0.22 -18.51 -16.46
C TYR A 344 0.09 -18.22 -14.98
N ILE A 345 0.27 -16.94 -14.61
CA ILE A 345 -0.03 -16.47 -13.26
C ILE A 345 -1.49 -16.75 -12.91
N SER A 346 -1.78 -16.85 -11.61
CA SER A 346 -3.14 -17.12 -11.16
C SER A 346 -4.13 -16.05 -11.66
N ARG A 347 -5.42 -16.40 -11.71
CA ARG A 347 -6.46 -15.46 -12.14
C ARG A 347 -6.50 -14.22 -11.24
N GLU A 348 -6.29 -14.42 -9.95
CA GLU A 348 -6.24 -13.38 -8.93
C GLU A 348 -5.03 -12.47 -9.14
N ALA A 349 -3.84 -13.05 -9.39
CA ALA A 349 -2.63 -12.30 -9.72
C ALA A 349 -2.79 -11.44 -10.98
N LYS A 350 -3.46 -11.99 -12.01
CA LYS A 350 -3.78 -11.25 -13.24
C LYS A 350 -4.72 -10.08 -12.97
N ASP A 351 -5.81 -10.30 -12.23
CA ASP A 351 -6.80 -9.26 -11.90
C ASP A 351 -6.16 -8.14 -11.06
N ILE A 352 -5.33 -8.50 -10.06
CA ILE A 352 -4.58 -7.53 -9.25
C ILE A 352 -3.63 -6.71 -10.12
N THR A 353 -2.88 -7.36 -11.00
CA THR A 353 -1.94 -6.67 -11.92
C THR A 353 -2.68 -5.67 -12.80
N GLN A 354 -3.81 -6.08 -13.40
CA GLN A 354 -4.63 -5.19 -14.23
C GLN A 354 -5.20 -4.02 -13.44
N ARG A 355 -5.71 -4.26 -12.22
CA ARG A 355 -6.25 -3.21 -11.33
C ARG A 355 -5.18 -2.20 -10.93
N LEU A 356 -3.96 -2.64 -10.65
CA LEU A 356 -2.84 -1.75 -10.34
C LEU A 356 -2.50 -0.88 -11.55
N VAL A 357 -2.24 -1.49 -12.70
CA VAL A 357 -1.90 -0.73 -13.91
C VAL A 357 -3.00 0.28 -14.26
N HIS A 358 -4.26 -0.16 -14.27
CA HIS A 358 -5.39 0.72 -14.58
C HIS A 358 -5.57 1.80 -13.52
N GLY A 359 -5.42 1.47 -12.23
CA GLY A 359 -5.58 2.39 -11.11
C GLY A 359 -4.51 3.49 -11.07
N LEU A 360 -3.26 3.18 -11.45
CA LEU A 360 -2.20 4.17 -11.58
C LEU A 360 -2.52 5.14 -12.72
N ILE A 361 -2.76 4.62 -13.93
CA ILE A 361 -3.04 5.45 -15.11
C ILE A 361 -4.31 6.29 -14.87
N ARG A 362 -5.35 5.68 -14.29
CA ARG A 362 -6.58 6.37 -13.88
C ARG A 362 -6.27 7.55 -12.96
N LEU A 363 -5.42 7.38 -11.96
CA LEU A 363 -5.11 8.51 -11.07
C LEU A 363 -4.35 9.63 -11.79
N VAL A 364 -3.42 9.30 -12.69
CA VAL A 364 -2.73 10.30 -13.52
C VAL A 364 -3.75 11.09 -14.35
N ILE A 365 -4.71 10.41 -14.98
CA ILE A 365 -5.80 11.04 -15.75
C ILE A 365 -6.65 11.94 -14.86
N ILE A 366 -7.04 11.46 -13.66
CA ILE A 366 -7.84 12.26 -12.73
C ILE A 366 -7.12 13.57 -12.36
N TYR A 367 -5.83 13.47 -12.01
CA TYR A 367 -5.03 14.65 -11.69
C TYR A 367 -4.82 15.59 -12.87
N CYS A 368 -4.65 15.05 -14.07
CA CYS A 368 -4.45 15.83 -15.29
C CYS A 368 -5.73 16.57 -15.73
N ASP A 369 -6.86 15.87 -15.77
CA ASP A 369 -8.03 16.35 -16.52
C ASP A 369 -9.13 16.93 -15.62
N TYR A 370 -9.18 16.57 -14.33
CA TYR A 370 -10.31 16.90 -13.46
C TYR A 370 -9.93 17.74 -12.24
N ILE A 371 -8.67 17.71 -11.83
CA ILE A 371 -8.21 18.48 -10.66
C ILE A 371 -7.79 19.88 -11.12
N PRO A 372 -8.39 20.95 -10.56
CA PRO A 372 -7.99 22.30 -10.90
C PRO A 372 -6.64 22.66 -10.25
N GLY A 373 -5.75 23.29 -11.01
CA GLY A 373 -4.47 23.81 -10.53
C GLY A 373 -3.33 22.80 -10.50
N ASP A 374 -2.15 23.26 -10.10
CA ASP A 374 -0.90 22.50 -10.17
C ASP A 374 -0.67 21.71 -8.88
N HIS A 375 -1.47 20.68 -8.65
CA HIS A 375 -1.31 19.78 -7.50
C HIS A 375 -0.37 18.61 -7.83
N PRO A 376 0.73 18.39 -7.06
CA PRO A 376 1.62 17.28 -7.31
C PRO A 376 0.93 15.94 -7.02
N LEU A 377 1.14 14.96 -7.89
CA LEU A 377 0.70 13.59 -7.66
C LEU A 377 1.76 12.81 -6.88
N LEU A 378 1.55 12.66 -5.57
CA LEU A 378 2.41 11.87 -4.69
C LEU A 378 1.84 10.46 -4.51
N LEU A 379 2.14 9.55 -5.44
CA LEU A 379 1.50 8.23 -5.55
C LEU A 379 1.56 7.36 -4.27
N TRP A 380 2.57 7.52 -3.41
CA TRP A 380 2.67 6.78 -2.15
C TRP A 380 1.71 7.27 -1.05
N LEU A 381 1.21 8.51 -1.13
CA LEU A 381 0.22 9.07 -0.19
C LEU A 381 -1.22 8.66 -0.52
N HIS A 382 -1.36 7.86 -1.56
CA HIS A 382 -2.60 7.40 -2.17
C HIS A 382 -2.87 5.92 -1.87
N THR A 383 -2.23 5.42 -0.80
CA THR A 383 -2.20 4.03 -0.34
C THR A 383 -2.95 3.89 1.00
N LYS A 384 -3.00 2.67 1.56
CA LYS A 384 -3.56 2.42 2.90
C LYS A 384 -2.59 2.65 4.07
N GLU A 385 -1.37 3.09 3.77
CA GLU A 385 -0.36 3.41 4.79
C GLU A 385 -0.84 4.38 5.88
N PRO A 386 -1.69 5.39 5.60
CA PRO A 386 -2.26 6.25 6.65
C PRO A 386 -3.04 5.48 7.72
N CYS A 387 -3.84 4.48 7.35
CA CYS A 387 -4.56 3.63 8.31
C CYS A 387 -3.60 2.76 9.12
N LYS A 388 -2.67 2.06 8.45
CA LYS A 388 -1.66 1.21 9.11
C LYS A 388 -0.84 1.99 10.13
N HIS A 389 -0.42 3.19 9.75
CA HIS A 389 0.30 4.09 10.62
C HIS A 389 -0.52 4.46 11.86
N THR A 390 -1.78 4.83 11.66
CA THR A 390 -2.71 5.17 12.74
C THR A 390 -2.92 4.00 13.70
N PHE A 391 -3.08 2.78 13.19
CA PHE A 391 -3.19 1.58 14.01
C PHE A 391 -1.93 1.28 14.81
N SER A 392 -0.75 1.41 14.19
CA SER A 392 0.52 1.23 14.91
C SER A 392 0.60 2.18 16.11
N LYS A 393 0.16 3.43 15.95
CA LYS A 393 0.12 4.41 17.05
C LYS A 393 -0.95 4.13 18.09
N LEU A 394 -2.06 3.55 17.68
CA LEU A 394 -3.11 3.14 18.60
C LEU A 394 -2.62 2.02 19.50
N HIS A 395 -1.97 0.98 18.94
CA HIS A 395 -1.36 -0.10 19.73
C HIS A 395 -0.19 0.38 20.61
N GLU A 396 0.54 1.42 20.21
CA GLU A 396 1.56 2.04 21.05
C GLU A 396 0.97 2.81 22.24
N LEU A 397 -0.25 3.34 22.11
CA LEU A 397 -0.97 4.01 23.21
C LEU A 397 -1.66 3.02 24.14
N VAL A 398 -2.32 2.01 23.57
CA VAL A 398 -3.05 0.97 24.27
C VAL A 398 -2.84 -0.34 23.52
N GLU A 399 -2.07 -1.27 24.09
CA GLU A 399 -1.66 -2.52 23.43
C GLU A 399 -2.87 -3.37 22.99
N ASP A 400 -3.76 -3.68 23.93
CA ASP A 400 -5.03 -4.36 23.70
C ASP A 400 -6.20 -3.41 24.04
N PHE A 401 -6.77 -2.77 23.02
CA PHE A 401 -7.83 -1.77 23.20
C PHE A 401 -9.23 -2.33 22.92
N THR A 402 -10.21 -1.85 23.67
CA THR A 402 -11.64 -1.99 23.32
C THR A 402 -12.07 -0.90 22.34
N ALA A 403 -13.27 -1.02 21.75
CA ALA A 403 -13.83 0.04 20.89
C ALA A 403 -13.87 1.42 21.59
N LEU A 404 -14.24 1.45 22.87
CA LEU A 404 -14.29 2.70 23.64
C LEU A 404 -12.88 3.29 23.88
N ASP A 405 -11.89 2.43 24.15
CA ASP A 405 -10.50 2.87 24.33
C ASP A 405 -9.95 3.49 23.03
N ALA A 406 -10.32 2.94 21.87
CA ALA A 406 -9.96 3.52 20.57
C ALA A 406 -10.54 4.93 20.40
N TYR A 407 -11.82 5.14 20.70
CA TYR A 407 -12.45 6.47 20.62
C TYR A 407 -11.80 7.49 21.56
N TYR A 408 -11.45 7.09 22.78
CA TYR A 408 -10.73 7.96 23.71
C TYR A 408 -9.29 8.24 23.30
N SER A 409 -8.68 7.37 22.50
CA SER A 409 -7.32 7.54 22.02
C SER A 409 -7.20 8.48 20.83
N ILE A 410 -8.28 8.74 20.07
CA ILE A 410 -8.26 9.60 18.87
C ILE A 410 -7.64 10.99 19.11
N PRO A 411 -8.00 11.74 20.18
CA PRO A 411 -7.35 13.02 20.46
C PRO A 411 -5.85 12.92 20.71
N HIS A 412 -5.36 11.81 21.26
CA HIS A 412 -3.94 11.54 21.49
C HIS A 412 -3.24 11.08 20.22
N LEU A 413 -3.92 10.30 19.37
CA LEU A 413 -3.44 9.90 18.06
C LEU A 413 -3.14 11.12 17.18
N HIS A 414 -4.04 12.10 17.15
CA HIS A 414 -3.80 13.34 16.41
C HIS A 414 -2.54 14.09 16.86
N ILE A 415 -2.22 14.04 18.16
CA ILE A 415 -1.00 14.67 18.69
C ILE A 415 0.23 13.85 18.33
N LYS A 416 0.18 12.52 18.47
CA LYS A 416 1.29 11.63 18.08
C LYS A 416 1.61 11.72 16.59
N GLN A 417 0.59 11.73 15.73
CA GLN A 417 0.77 11.86 14.28
C GLN A 417 1.42 13.21 13.91
N ARG A 418 1.03 14.30 14.59
CA ARG A 418 1.66 15.61 14.40
C ARG A 418 3.09 15.67 14.93
N GLU A 419 3.36 15.05 16.07
CA GLU A 419 4.71 14.92 16.59
C GLU A 419 5.62 14.26 15.56
N GLU A 420 5.20 13.18 14.92
CA GLU A 420 6.03 12.52 13.91
C GLU A 420 6.33 13.40 12.72
N VAL A 421 5.33 14.16 12.25
CA VAL A 421 5.51 15.17 11.20
C VAL A 421 6.56 16.21 11.60
N LEU A 422 6.62 16.61 12.88
CA LEU A 422 7.53 17.62 13.40
C LEU A 422 8.92 17.06 13.71
N CYS A 423 9.00 15.82 14.17
CA CYS A 423 10.21 15.14 14.63
C CYS A 423 10.95 14.37 13.52
N LEU A 424 10.70 14.69 12.24
CA LEU A 424 11.36 14.08 11.08
C LEU A 424 12.87 14.32 11.09
N GLN A 425 13.59 13.54 11.88
CA GLN A 425 14.97 13.18 11.63
C GLN A 425 15.00 12.06 10.58
N SER A 426 16.14 11.87 9.91
CA SER A 426 16.33 10.81 8.93
C SER A 426 15.78 9.47 9.45
N PRO A 427 15.15 8.65 8.60
CA PRO A 427 14.64 7.36 9.02
C PRO A 427 15.79 6.57 9.66
N ASP A 428 15.68 6.26 10.95
CA ASP A 428 16.63 5.35 11.58
C ASP A 428 16.35 3.95 11.05
N PHE A 429 17.05 3.60 9.97
CA PHE A 429 17.00 2.29 9.36
C PHE A 429 17.36 1.19 10.38
N LYS A 430 18.06 1.52 11.49
CA LYS A 430 18.49 0.61 12.55
C LYS A 430 17.59 0.58 13.80
N ALA A 431 16.60 1.47 13.96
CA ALA A 431 15.73 1.47 15.16
C ALA A 431 14.91 0.17 15.28
N ARG A 432 15.14 -0.56 16.38
CA ARG A 432 14.66 -1.93 16.68
C ARG A 432 13.42 -2.01 17.60
N ALA A 433 12.69 -0.93 17.84
CA ALA A 433 11.59 -0.95 18.80
C ALA A 433 10.21 -0.90 18.11
N GLN A 434 9.53 -2.05 18.11
CA GLN A 434 8.06 -2.23 18.08
C GLN A 434 7.23 -1.33 17.12
N GLY A 435 7.42 -1.46 15.80
CA GLY A 435 6.49 -0.87 14.83
C GLY A 435 7.16 -0.53 13.52
N HIS A 436 6.38 -0.46 12.43
CA HIS A 436 6.89 -0.27 11.08
C HIS A 436 7.75 1.01 10.96
N CYS A 437 8.86 0.95 10.22
CA CYS A 437 9.55 2.17 9.80
C CYS A 437 8.75 2.73 8.64
N HIS A 438 7.90 3.69 8.96
CA HIS A 438 7.11 4.38 7.96
C HIS A 438 8.03 5.36 7.23
N THR A 439 8.40 5.05 5.99
CA THR A 439 9.02 6.03 5.06
C THR A 439 8.00 7.07 4.57
N TYR A 440 6.80 7.04 5.14
CA TYR A 440 5.61 7.83 4.82
C TYR A 440 5.86 9.33 4.74
N PHE A 441 6.63 9.87 5.70
CA PHE A 441 6.97 11.29 5.75
C PHE A 441 8.33 11.63 5.14
N TYR A 442 9.07 10.64 4.62
CA TYR A 442 10.40 10.85 4.06
C TYR A 442 10.29 11.38 2.63
N THR A 443 10.76 12.60 2.37
CA THR A 443 10.65 13.23 1.05
C THR A 443 11.97 13.83 0.56
N VAL A 444 13.10 13.28 1.00
CA VAL A 444 14.41 13.70 0.51
C VAL A 444 14.51 13.34 -0.98
N ASP A 445 14.90 14.30 -1.81
CA ASP A 445 15.07 14.22 -3.26
C ASP A 445 13.78 13.99 -4.09
N VAL A 446 12.62 14.44 -3.61
CA VAL A 446 11.37 14.44 -4.41
C VAL A 446 11.23 15.76 -5.18
N ASP A 447 11.13 15.67 -6.51
CA ASP A 447 10.83 16.83 -7.37
C ASP A 447 9.31 17.05 -7.47
N LEU A 448 8.78 17.95 -6.65
CA LEU A 448 7.36 18.29 -6.65
C LEU A 448 6.92 19.01 -7.93
N GLN A 449 7.83 19.70 -8.63
CA GLN A 449 7.49 20.42 -9.85
C GLN A 449 7.30 19.43 -11.00
N GLU A 450 8.19 18.45 -11.13
CA GLU A 450 8.04 17.35 -12.09
C GLU A 450 6.76 16.55 -11.80
N LEU A 451 6.48 16.25 -10.53
CA LEU A 451 5.24 15.55 -10.11
C LEU A 451 3.97 16.40 -10.20
N SER A 452 4.08 17.68 -10.54
CA SER A 452 2.93 18.53 -10.90
C SER A 452 2.78 18.68 -12.42
N THR A 453 3.69 18.10 -13.21
CA THR A 453 3.67 18.17 -14.67
C THR A 453 3.07 16.88 -15.23
N PHE A 454 1.89 16.98 -15.83
CA PHE A 454 1.15 15.83 -16.33
C PHE A 454 1.41 15.57 -17.82
N PRO A 455 1.46 14.29 -18.25
CA PRO A 455 1.70 13.94 -19.65
C PRO A 455 0.48 14.26 -20.51
N THR A 456 0.71 14.74 -21.74
CA THR A 456 -0.37 14.92 -22.71
C THR A 456 -0.84 13.58 -23.28
N ASP A 457 -2.01 13.54 -23.92
CA ASP A 457 -2.48 12.37 -24.66
C ASP A 457 -1.44 11.84 -25.66
N ALA A 458 -0.69 12.74 -26.30
CA ALA A 458 0.38 12.37 -27.22
C ALA A 458 1.55 11.69 -26.51
N ASP A 459 1.92 12.18 -25.32
CA ASP A 459 2.96 11.59 -24.48
C ASP A 459 2.54 10.21 -23.97
N ILE A 460 1.30 10.05 -23.53
CA ILE A 460 0.73 8.77 -23.10
C ILE A 460 0.71 7.79 -24.28
N GLN A 461 0.31 8.23 -25.46
CA GLN A 461 0.30 7.39 -26.66
C GLN A 461 1.70 6.99 -27.11
N GLN A 462 2.68 7.88 -26.99
CA GLN A 462 4.08 7.60 -27.29
C GLN A 462 4.67 6.63 -26.26
N ALA A 463 4.36 6.83 -24.98
CA ALA A 463 4.71 5.90 -23.90
C ALA A 463 4.16 4.50 -24.15
N ALA A 464 2.91 4.38 -24.60
CA ALA A 464 2.31 3.12 -24.97
C ALA A 464 3.05 2.41 -26.12
N LYS A 465 3.45 3.14 -27.16
CA LYS A 465 4.23 2.59 -28.28
C LYS A 465 5.61 2.09 -27.84
N GLU A 466 6.31 2.87 -27.02
CA GLU A 466 7.62 2.48 -26.50
C GLU A 466 7.53 1.28 -25.56
N ALA A 467 6.53 1.25 -24.67
CA ALA A 467 6.29 0.14 -23.77
C ALA A 467 5.98 -1.15 -24.55
N ALA A 468 5.14 -1.07 -25.58
CA ALA A 468 4.83 -2.20 -26.45
C ALA A 468 6.08 -2.70 -27.19
N GLY A 469 6.87 -1.80 -27.78
CA GLY A 469 8.13 -2.16 -28.44
C GLY A 469 9.11 -2.84 -27.49
N LYS A 470 9.28 -2.33 -26.26
CA LYS A 470 10.14 -2.97 -25.25
C LYS A 470 9.61 -4.34 -24.83
N ALA A 471 8.31 -4.49 -24.61
CA ALA A 471 7.71 -5.78 -24.28
C ALA A 471 7.94 -6.81 -25.40
N GLN A 472 7.80 -6.40 -26.67
CA GLN A 472 8.12 -7.25 -27.82
C GLN A 472 9.60 -7.65 -27.87
N CYS A 473 10.53 -6.73 -27.58
CA CYS A 473 11.95 -7.05 -27.49
C CYS A 473 12.25 -8.07 -26.38
N LEU A 474 11.61 -7.96 -25.21
CA LEU A 474 11.75 -8.92 -24.12
C LEU A 474 11.24 -10.31 -24.54
N LEU A 475 10.10 -10.39 -25.23
CA LEU A 475 9.59 -11.65 -25.78
C LEU A 475 10.53 -12.23 -26.85
N SER A 476 11.10 -11.39 -27.71
CA SER A 476 12.11 -11.83 -28.69
C SER A 476 13.39 -12.36 -28.05
N LEU A 477 13.79 -11.82 -26.90
CA LEU A 477 14.93 -12.33 -26.15
C LEU A 477 14.69 -13.74 -25.61
N LEU A 478 13.43 -14.09 -25.34
CA LEU A 478 13.00 -15.46 -25.06
C LEU A 478 12.92 -16.32 -26.32
N GLY A 479 13.28 -15.84 -27.51
CA GLY A 479 13.15 -16.59 -28.76
C GLY A 479 11.71 -16.67 -29.29
N LEU A 480 10.79 -15.86 -28.76
CA LEU A 480 9.43 -15.75 -29.27
C LEU A 480 9.36 -14.75 -30.41
N ASN A 481 8.68 -15.10 -31.51
CA ASN A 481 8.38 -14.14 -32.57
C ASN A 481 7.14 -13.31 -32.17
N PRO A 482 7.28 -12.01 -31.84
CA PRO A 482 6.17 -11.21 -31.31
C PRO A 482 5.01 -11.08 -32.30
N MET A 483 5.29 -11.10 -33.61
CA MET A 483 4.28 -10.98 -34.67
C MET A 483 3.41 -12.23 -34.78
N GLN A 484 3.95 -13.40 -34.42
CA GLN A 484 3.21 -14.65 -34.37
C GLN A 484 2.38 -14.68 -33.09
N VAL A 485 3.04 -14.44 -31.95
CA VAL A 485 2.46 -14.51 -30.60
C VAL A 485 1.24 -13.61 -30.38
N LEU A 486 1.23 -12.42 -30.97
CA LEU A 486 0.09 -11.50 -30.88
C LEU A 486 -1.08 -11.85 -31.85
N GLN A 487 -1.00 -12.93 -32.63
CA GLN A 487 -2.13 -13.43 -33.44
C GLN A 487 -3.13 -14.18 -32.57
N SER A 488 -4.04 -13.46 -31.93
CA SER A 488 -5.24 -14.10 -31.39
C SER A 488 -6.21 -14.46 -32.52
N VAL A 489 -6.66 -15.73 -32.49
CA VAL A 489 -7.80 -16.34 -33.20
C VAL A 489 -7.52 -16.95 -34.59
N LYS A 490 -7.43 -18.29 -34.57
CA LYS A 490 -7.60 -19.26 -35.67
C LYS A 490 -6.51 -19.26 -36.75
N SER A 491 -5.50 -20.13 -36.59
CA SER A 491 -5.23 -21.29 -37.48
C SER A 491 -3.76 -21.75 -37.43
N THR A 492 -3.61 -23.07 -37.35
CA THR A 492 -2.45 -23.95 -37.69
C THR A 492 -1.14 -23.83 -36.91
N SER A 493 -0.75 -24.98 -36.33
CA SER A 493 0.49 -25.27 -35.61
C SER A 493 1.74 -24.74 -36.31
N ALA A 494 2.28 -23.64 -35.79
CA ALA A 494 3.71 -23.34 -35.94
C ALA A 494 4.47 -24.13 -34.87
N ILE A 495 5.57 -24.78 -35.25
CA ILE A 495 6.48 -25.42 -34.28
C ILE A 495 7.21 -24.29 -33.54
N LEU A 496 6.75 -23.98 -32.34
CA LEU A 496 7.36 -22.99 -31.45
C LEU A 496 8.32 -23.67 -30.46
N PRO A 497 9.35 -22.95 -29.99
CA PRO A 497 10.19 -23.42 -28.89
C PRO A 497 9.33 -23.80 -27.67
N GLY A 498 9.59 -24.98 -27.11
CA GLY A 498 8.99 -25.40 -25.84
C GLY A 498 9.59 -24.59 -24.68
N ILE A 499 8.87 -24.48 -23.56
CA ILE A 499 9.29 -23.67 -22.40
C ILE A 499 10.70 -24.03 -21.89
N SER A 500 11.11 -25.30 -22.01
CA SER A 500 12.45 -25.77 -21.65
C SER A 500 13.60 -25.16 -22.45
N SER A 501 13.31 -24.58 -23.62
CA SER A 501 14.33 -23.93 -24.46
C SER A 501 14.66 -22.50 -24.02
N PHE A 502 13.85 -21.89 -23.15
CA PHE A 502 14.13 -20.55 -22.59
C PHE A 502 15.36 -20.52 -21.66
N ASN A 503 15.89 -21.70 -21.28
CA ASN A 503 17.07 -21.86 -20.43
C ASN A 503 18.35 -22.20 -21.21
N ARG A 504 18.29 -22.28 -22.55
CA ARG A 504 19.47 -22.59 -23.37
C ARG A 504 19.81 -21.39 -24.24
N VAL A 505 20.95 -20.77 -23.96
CA VAL A 505 21.59 -19.81 -24.87
C VAL A 505 21.82 -20.51 -26.22
N PRO A 506 21.52 -19.88 -27.36
CA PRO A 506 21.99 -20.37 -28.65
C PRO A 506 23.51 -20.28 -28.66
N SER A 507 24.21 -21.41 -28.47
CA SER A 507 25.64 -21.45 -28.68
C SER A 507 25.91 -21.28 -30.19
N PHE A 508 26.67 -20.25 -30.54
CA PHE A 508 27.28 -20.17 -31.85
C PHE A 508 28.28 -21.33 -31.96
N VAL A 509 27.86 -22.35 -32.70
CA VAL A 509 28.54 -23.54 -33.22
C VAL A 509 30.04 -23.68 -32.91
N ASN A 510 30.39 -24.79 -32.25
CA ASN A 510 31.37 -25.71 -32.82
C ASN A 510 31.01 -27.15 -32.46
N GLY A 511 30.77 -27.95 -33.50
CA GLY A 511 30.21 -29.28 -33.38
C GLY A 511 31.18 -30.27 -32.74
N LEU A 512 30.64 -31.08 -31.83
CA LEU A 512 31.00 -32.47 -31.65
C LEU A 512 29.74 -33.21 -31.20
N SER A 513 29.47 -34.30 -31.89
CA SER A 513 28.39 -35.26 -31.68
C SER A 513 28.56 -36.05 -30.38
N GLU A 514 27.46 -36.36 -29.70
CA GLU A 514 27.20 -37.63 -28.97
C GLU A 514 25.71 -37.62 -28.59
N SER A 515 24.87 -38.30 -29.37
CA SER A 515 24.37 -39.67 -29.15
C SER A 515 23.50 -39.80 -27.90
N GLY A 516 22.22 -40.12 -28.13
CA GLY A 516 21.19 -40.14 -27.11
C GLY A 516 21.28 -41.30 -26.13
N LEU A 517 20.29 -41.35 -25.24
CA LEU A 517 19.64 -42.53 -24.71
C LEU A 517 18.47 -42.06 -23.84
N ASP A 518 17.26 -42.31 -24.33
CA ASP A 518 16.05 -42.33 -23.52
C ASP A 518 16.13 -43.53 -22.57
N SER A 519 15.75 -43.32 -21.30
CA SER A 519 15.22 -44.42 -20.48
C SER A 519 14.26 -43.85 -19.44
N GLU A 520 12.98 -44.05 -19.73
CA GLU A 520 11.88 -44.05 -18.76
C GLU A 520 12.16 -45.10 -17.67
N LEU A 521 12.05 -44.71 -16.40
CA LEU A 521 11.83 -45.64 -15.30
C LEU A 521 10.93 -44.98 -14.24
N ASP A 522 9.66 -45.37 -14.28
CA ASP A 522 8.75 -45.34 -13.14
C ASP A 522 9.31 -46.16 -11.98
N SER A 523 9.26 -45.61 -10.77
CA SER A 523 9.36 -46.41 -9.54
C SER A 523 8.66 -45.70 -8.40
N ASP A 524 7.40 -46.09 -8.16
CA ASP A 524 6.69 -45.91 -6.90
C ASP A 524 7.51 -46.52 -5.75
N GLY A 525 7.84 -45.69 -4.76
CA GLY A 525 8.57 -46.12 -3.57
C GLY A 525 8.21 -45.27 -2.36
N LYS A 526 7.08 -45.58 -1.72
CA LYS A 526 6.84 -45.19 -0.32
C LYS A 526 7.95 -45.78 0.55
N SER A 527 8.72 -44.94 1.21
CA SER A 527 9.41 -45.32 2.44
C SER A 527 9.52 -44.09 3.35
N GLY A 528 8.87 -44.19 4.51
CA GLY A 528 9.17 -43.30 5.63
C GLY A 528 10.49 -43.71 6.27
N SER A 529 11.19 -42.72 6.83
CA SER A 529 12.15 -42.93 7.89
C SER A 529 12.28 -41.63 8.69
N GLU A 530 11.87 -41.72 9.95
CA GLU A 530 12.26 -40.83 11.05
C GLU A 530 13.77 -40.94 11.33
N PHE A 531 14.26 -40.04 12.20
CA PHE A 531 15.62 -39.89 12.78
C PHE A 531 16.60 -39.05 11.92
N ASP A 532 17.41 -38.14 12.46
CA ASP A 532 17.74 -37.77 13.84
C ASP A 532 18.42 -36.38 13.82
N ASP A 533 18.23 -35.60 14.89
CA ASP A 533 18.98 -34.36 15.15
C ASP A 533 20.41 -34.72 15.62
N SER A 534 21.43 -34.17 14.95
CA SER A 534 22.75 -33.99 15.56
C SER A 534 23.54 -32.88 14.86
N ASP A 535 23.74 -31.80 15.61
CA ASP A 535 24.53 -30.61 15.35
C ASP A 535 25.96 -30.81 14.83
N GLY A 536 26.43 -29.80 14.09
CA GLY A 536 27.85 -29.49 13.87
C GLY A 536 28.06 -28.16 13.14
N PRO A 537 28.33 -27.04 13.85
CA PRO A 537 28.46 -25.71 13.25
C PRO A 537 29.93 -25.27 13.15
N ALA A 538 30.50 -25.18 11.96
CA ALA A 538 31.78 -24.47 11.76
C ALA A 538 32.08 -24.28 10.26
N THR A 539 31.42 -23.34 9.58
CA THR A 539 31.91 -22.77 8.29
C THR A 539 31.12 -21.53 7.85
N GLU A 540 29.89 -21.33 8.33
CA GLU A 540 29.03 -20.22 7.90
C GLU A 540 29.35 -18.86 8.55
N LYS A 541 30.07 -18.86 9.68
CA LYS A 541 30.39 -17.62 10.42
C LYS A 541 31.43 -16.74 9.71
N GLU A 542 32.40 -17.34 9.02
CA GLU A 542 33.49 -16.60 8.35
C GLU A 542 33.01 -15.93 7.05
N GLY A 543 32.02 -16.50 6.36
CA GLY A 543 31.38 -15.87 5.20
C GLY A 543 30.53 -14.64 5.57
N LEU A 544 29.87 -14.68 6.74
CA LEU A 544 29.05 -13.58 7.24
C LEU A 544 29.88 -12.38 7.72
N GLU A 545 31.03 -12.61 8.35
CA GLU A 545 31.89 -11.53 8.86
C GLU A 545 32.53 -10.72 7.71
N SER A 546 32.80 -11.36 6.56
CA SER A 546 33.35 -10.69 5.38
C SER A 546 32.33 -9.77 4.67
N LEU A 547 31.05 -10.14 4.64
CA LEU A 547 29.96 -9.32 4.07
C LEU A 547 29.59 -8.11 4.94
N VAL A 548 29.73 -8.23 6.26
CA VAL A 548 29.52 -7.12 7.20
C VAL A 548 30.69 -6.14 7.19
N ALA A 549 31.91 -6.60 6.91
CA ALA A 549 33.06 -5.71 6.76
C ALA A 549 32.94 -4.78 5.54
N LEU A 550 32.43 -5.30 4.41
CA LEU A 550 32.24 -4.51 3.17
C LEU A 550 31.17 -3.42 3.28
N THR A 551 30.23 -3.54 4.21
CA THR A 551 29.15 -2.56 4.43
C THR A 551 29.52 -1.46 5.44
N ASN A 552 30.63 -1.60 6.16
CA ASN A 552 31.06 -0.62 7.16
C ASN A 552 32.07 0.41 6.63
N ASP A 553 32.56 0.27 5.39
CA ASP A 553 33.62 1.14 4.82
C ASP A 553 33.09 2.32 3.96
N GLU A 554 31.77 2.46 3.76
CA GLU A 554 31.20 3.68 3.17
C GLU A 554 30.97 4.72 4.27
N SER A 555 32.03 5.46 4.55
CA SER A 555 32.11 6.54 5.53
C SER A 555 31.42 7.84 5.07
N ASP A 556 30.62 8.39 5.98
CA ASP A 556 30.31 9.81 6.22
C ASP A 556 30.50 10.80 5.06
N ILE A 557 29.42 11.10 4.34
CA ILE A 557 29.26 12.36 3.61
C ILE A 557 28.14 13.16 4.27
N SER A 558 28.50 13.94 5.29
CA SER A 558 27.64 14.99 5.83
C SER A 558 27.71 16.21 4.92
N VAL A 559 26.64 16.49 4.18
CA VAL A 559 26.43 17.78 3.51
C VAL A 559 25.31 18.49 4.26
N SER A 560 25.66 19.34 5.21
CA SER A 560 24.71 20.27 5.85
C SER A 560 24.43 21.42 4.89
N ASN A 561 23.20 21.52 4.37
CA ASN A 561 22.77 22.70 3.64
C ASN A 561 22.32 23.78 4.65
N GLU A 562 23.18 24.77 4.85
CA GLU A 562 22.99 25.95 5.70
C GLU A 562 21.69 26.74 5.40
N MET A 563 21.08 26.51 4.23
CA MET A 563 19.78 27.06 3.85
C MET A 563 18.59 26.36 4.54
N ASP A 564 18.69 25.06 4.82
CA ASP A 564 17.61 24.31 5.48
C ASP A 564 17.49 24.72 6.95
N ASP A 565 18.62 24.92 7.63
CA ASP A 565 18.65 25.44 9.00
C ASP A 565 18.07 26.86 9.07
N ARG A 566 18.29 27.67 8.03
CA ARG A 566 17.77 29.03 7.93
C ARG A 566 16.26 29.05 7.65
N PHE A 567 15.76 28.10 6.87
CA PHE A 567 14.33 27.92 6.60
C PHE A 567 13.58 27.44 7.85
N ILE A 568 14.19 26.53 8.62
CA ILE A 568 13.68 26.07 9.92
C ILE A 568 13.60 27.22 10.94
N GLN A 569 14.64 28.07 11.02
CA GLN A 569 14.63 29.23 11.90
C GLN A 569 13.55 30.26 11.53
N LEU A 570 13.32 30.49 10.23
CA LEU A 570 12.26 31.38 9.75
C LEU A 570 10.86 30.80 10.02
N MET A 571 10.67 29.49 9.86
CA MET A 571 9.43 28.80 10.21
C MET A 571 9.10 28.90 11.71
N PHE A 572 10.10 28.74 12.58
CA PHE A 572 9.90 28.93 14.02
C PHE A 572 9.55 30.38 14.38
N ALA A 573 10.11 31.37 13.67
CA ALA A 573 9.77 32.77 13.87
C ALA A 573 8.32 33.10 13.43
N VAL A 574 7.84 32.48 12.35
CA VAL A 574 6.44 32.64 11.87
C VAL A 574 5.44 31.95 12.79
N ILE A 575 5.76 30.77 13.30
CA ILE A 575 4.89 30.06 14.27
C ILE A 575 4.83 30.83 15.60
N ALA A 576 5.96 31.38 16.07
CA ALA A 576 6.00 32.16 17.31
C ALA A 576 5.20 33.47 17.21
N THR A 577 5.13 34.08 16.03
CA THR A 577 4.36 35.32 15.80
C THR A 577 2.85 35.03 15.69
N ASN A 578 2.46 33.94 15.04
CA ASN A 578 1.04 33.54 14.93
C ASN A 578 0.43 33.05 16.26
N VAL A 579 1.24 32.56 17.21
CA VAL A 579 0.77 32.19 18.55
C VAL A 579 0.49 33.42 19.42
N GLY A 580 1.19 34.54 19.21
CA GLY A 580 0.92 35.79 19.91
C GLY A 580 -0.43 36.43 19.56
N ASP A 581 -0.90 36.25 18.33
CA ASP A 581 -2.15 36.84 17.86
C ASP A 581 -3.39 36.01 18.26
N MET A 582 -3.23 34.76 18.69
CA MET A 582 -4.32 33.93 19.24
C MET A 582 -4.58 34.18 20.74
N GLU A 583 -3.73 34.92 21.45
CA GLU A 583 -3.94 35.27 22.86
C GLU A 583 -4.78 36.56 23.04
N ALA A 584 -5.19 37.23 21.95
CA ALA A 584 -5.92 38.50 21.98
C ALA A 584 -7.38 38.47 21.47
N VAL A 585 -7.99 37.28 21.32
CA VAL A 585 -9.43 37.13 20.99
C VAL A 585 -10.17 36.29 22.02
#